data_AF-A0A0C3RJ98-F1
#
_entry.id   AF-A0A0C3RJ98-F1
#
_cell.length_a   1.000
_cell.length_b   1.000
_cell.length_c   1.000
_cell.angle_alpha   90.00
_cell.angle_beta   90.00
_cell.angle_gamma   90.00
#
_symmetry.space_group_name_H-M   'P 1'
#
loop_
_entity.id
_entity.type
_entity.pdbx_description
1 polymer ?
#
loop_
_entity_poly.entity_id
_entity_poly.type
_entity_poly.pdbx_seq_one_letter_code
_entity_poly.pdbx_strand_id
1 'polypeptide(L)'
;MMLKFKGELLAALLGVNVLLAVPPASAQEVGEKVTLNFQQAIPNIPGKSLIVVEVEYAPGAASVPHHHAQSAFIYAYVLKGAIESQVNDEEARIYQAGQSWSEAPGALHSISRNAS
;
A
#
# COMPACT_ATOMS: atom_id res chain seq x y z
N MET A 1 3.44 40.90 66.47
CA MET A 1 3.12 39.62 67.14
C MET A 1 3.77 38.52 66.32
N MET A 2 4.92 38.03 66.80
CA MET A 2 5.70 36.95 66.18
C MET A 2 4.95 35.63 66.30
N LEU A 3 5.02 34.79 65.26
CA LEU A 3 5.16 33.35 65.49
C LEU A 3 6.10 32.77 64.44
N LYS A 4 7.30 32.43 64.92
CA LYS A 4 8.31 31.63 64.23
C LYS A 4 7.91 30.17 64.37
N PHE A 5 7.88 29.41 63.29
CA PHE A 5 8.03 27.96 63.34
C PHE A 5 9.19 27.55 62.43
N LYS A 6 10.21 27.01 63.08
CA LYS A 6 11.34 26.27 62.49
C LYS A 6 10.83 24.87 62.12
N GLY A 7 11.28 24.36 60.98
CA GLY A 7 11.05 22.98 60.56
C GLY A 7 11.60 22.76 59.17
N GLU A 8 12.90 22.50 59.07
CA GLU A 8 13.51 21.98 57.86
C GLU A 8 13.05 20.54 57.65
N LEU A 9 12.56 20.24 56.45
CA LEU A 9 12.60 18.89 55.91
C LEU A 9 12.87 18.98 54.41
N LEU A 10 14.11 18.67 54.03
CA LEU A 10 14.48 18.44 52.63
C LEU A 10 13.65 17.26 52.10
N ALA A 11 12.79 17.53 51.12
CA ALA A 11 12.26 16.50 50.24
C ALA A 11 12.85 16.75 48.84
N ALA A 12 14.01 16.15 48.58
CA ALA A 12 14.58 16.09 47.24
C ALA A 12 13.71 15.16 46.38
N LEU A 13 12.75 15.73 45.67
CA LEU A 13 12.00 15.04 44.62
C LEU A 13 12.87 14.96 43.37
N LEU A 14 13.63 13.86 43.25
CA LEU A 14 14.22 13.43 41.98
C LEU A 14 13.09 13.12 41.00
N GLY A 15 12.75 14.09 40.16
CA GLY A 15 11.85 13.89 39.02
C GLY A 15 12.50 12.94 38.01
N VAL A 16 12.09 11.68 38.02
CA VAL A 16 12.47 10.72 36.99
C VAL A 16 11.68 11.07 35.72
N ASN A 17 12.32 11.76 34.79
CA ASN A 17 11.80 11.92 33.43
C ASN A 17 11.94 10.58 32.70
N VAL A 18 10.90 9.76 32.72
CA VAL A 18 10.79 8.61 31.80
C VAL A 18 10.45 9.17 30.42
N LEU A 19 11.48 9.45 29.62
CA LEU A 19 11.32 9.61 28.18
C LEU A 19 10.90 8.25 27.61
N LEU A 20 9.60 8.07 27.42
CA LEU A 20 9.09 6.99 26.58
C LEU A 20 9.54 7.28 25.15
N ALA A 21 10.61 6.62 24.73
CA ALA A 21 10.98 6.55 23.32
C ALA A 21 9.85 5.81 22.60
N VAL A 22 8.92 6.57 22.01
CA VAL A 22 7.97 6.01 21.05
C VAL A 22 8.81 5.66 19.82
N PRO A 23 8.98 4.37 19.47
CA PRO A 23 9.62 4.05 18.21
C PRO A 23 8.81 4.74 17.10
N PRO A 24 9.46 5.29 16.05
CA PRO A 24 8.69 5.74 14.90
C PRO A 24 7.83 4.56 14.47
N ALA A 25 6.51 4.76 14.44
CA ALA A 25 5.63 3.84 13.77
C ALA A 25 6.10 3.83 12.32
N SER A 26 6.84 2.80 11.94
CA SER A 26 6.98 2.47 10.53
C SER A 26 5.54 2.23 10.10
N ALA A 27 5.01 3.08 9.22
CA ALA A 27 3.90 2.65 8.39
C ALA A 27 4.44 1.42 7.68
N GLN A 28 4.15 0.24 8.23
CA GLN A 28 4.31 -0.99 7.51
C GLN A 28 3.36 -0.79 6.36
N GLU A 29 3.89 -0.50 5.16
CA GLU A 29 3.07 -0.46 3.96
C GLU A 29 2.20 -1.69 4.04
N VAL A 30 0.90 -1.49 4.18
CA VAL A 30 -0.04 -2.59 4.16
C VAL A 30 0.10 -3.09 2.74
N GLY A 31 0.95 -4.11 2.58
CA GLY A 31 1.56 -4.39 1.29
C GLY A 31 0.58 -5.10 0.39
N GLU A 32 0.67 -4.81 -0.91
CA GLU A 32 0.19 -5.76 -1.89
C GLU A 32 1.06 -7.02 -1.87
N LYS A 33 0.44 -8.16 -2.13
CA LYS A 33 1.14 -9.42 -2.40
C LYS A 33 0.89 -9.81 -3.85
N VAL A 34 1.96 -9.91 -4.63
CA VAL A 34 1.91 -10.32 -6.03
C VAL A 34 2.42 -11.75 -6.16
N THR A 35 1.58 -12.66 -6.64
CA THR A 35 1.90 -14.08 -6.85
C THR A 35 1.93 -14.39 -8.35
N LEU A 36 3.03 -14.95 -8.86
CA LEU A 36 3.10 -15.43 -10.24
C LEU A 36 2.37 -16.77 -10.37
N ASN A 37 1.26 -16.79 -11.11
CA ASN A 37 0.42 -17.97 -11.27
C ASN A 37 0.69 -18.71 -12.60
N PHE A 38 1.11 -17.98 -13.64
CA PHE A 38 1.40 -18.58 -14.94
C PHE A 38 2.40 -17.72 -15.73
N GLN A 39 3.29 -18.39 -16.46
CA GLN A 39 4.14 -17.75 -17.46
C GLN A 39 4.44 -18.73 -18.59
N GLN A 40 4.18 -18.31 -19.83
CA GLN A 40 4.51 -19.11 -21.01
C GLN A 40 4.82 -18.21 -22.20
N ALA A 41 5.86 -18.56 -22.96
CA ALA A 41 6.12 -17.95 -24.26
C ALA A 41 4.94 -18.21 -25.22
N ILE A 42 4.64 -17.24 -26.09
CA ILE A 42 3.62 -17.40 -27.13
C ILE A 42 4.29 -18.05 -28.35
N PRO A 43 3.95 -19.30 -28.73
CA PRO A 43 4.75 -20.07 -29.69
C PRO A 43 4.93 -19.42 -31.07
N ASN A 44 3.96 -18.63 -31.51
CA ASN A 44 3.94 -17.95 -32.81
C ASN A 44 4.25 -16.45 -32.74
N ILE A 45 4.69 -15.93 -31.59
CA ILE A 45 5.08 -14.52 -31.43
C ILE A 45 6.45 -14.44 -30.71
N PRO A 46 7.56 -14.40 -31.48
CA PRO A 46 8.91 -14.37 -30.91
C PRO A 46 9.11 -13.23 -29.90
N GLY A 47 9.70 -13.57 -28.75
CA GLY A 47 10.00 -12.60 -27.69
C GLY A 47 8.78 -12.11 -26.89
N LYS A 48 7.61 -12.74 -27.04
CA LYS A 48 6.41 -12.45 -26.23
C LYS A 48 6.01 -13.64 -25.36
N SER A 49 5.41 -13.34 -24.22
CA SER A 49 4.88 -14.32 -23.27
C SER A 49 3.55 -13.85 -22.70
N LEU A 50 2.68 -14.80 -22.36
CA LEU A 50 1.58 -14.56 -21.45
C LEU A 50 2.08 -14.76 -20.02
N ILE A 51 1.89 -13.75 -19.17
CA ILE A 51 2.20 -13.77 -17.75
C ILE A 51 0.90 -13.48 -17.00
N VAL A 52 0.59 -14.28 -15.99
CA VAL A 52 -0.57 -14.09 -15.12
C VAL A 52 -0.07 -13.99 -13.70
N VAL A 53 -0.39 -12.87 -13.05
CA VAL A 53 -0.17 -12.67 -11.62
C VAL A 53 -1.51 -12.51 -10.90
N GLU A 54 -1.54 -12.91 -9.65
CA GLU A 54 -2.61 -12.57 -8.71
C GLU A 54 -2.09 -11.52 -7.76
N VAL A 55 -2.87 -10.44 -7.58
CA VAL A 55 -2.53 -9.35 -6.68
C VAL A 55 -3.55 -9.32 -5.56
N GLU A 56 -3.06 -9.52 -4.33
CA GLU A 56 -3.85 -9.49 -3.11
C GLU A 56 -3.54 -8.20 -2.34
N TYR A 57 -4.57 -7.43 -2.02
CA TYR A 57 -4.45 -6.23 -1.18
C TYR A 57 -5.12 -6.48 0.17
N ALA A 58 -4.37 -6.33 1.27
CA ALA A 58 -4.99 -6.24 2.59
C ALA A 58 -5.83 -4.95 2.73
N PRO A 59 -6.72 -4.83 3.73
CA PRO A 59 -7.53 -3.62 3.91
C PRO A 59 -6.66 -2.36 4.03
N GLY A 60 -6.91 -1.37 3.17
CA GLY A 60 -6.12 -0.13 3.07
C GLY A 60 -4.80 -0.24 2.30
N ALA A 61 -4.46 -1.42 1.75
CA ALA A 61 -3.28 -1.60 0.91
C ALA A 61 -3.44 -0.99 -0.48
N ALA A 62 -2.32 -0.59 -1.07
CA ALA A 62 -2.22 -0.03 -2.42
C ALA A 62 -0.89 -0.42 -3.08
N SER A 63 -0.86 -0.46 -4.41
CA SER A 63 0.38 -0.48 -5.17
C SER A 63 1.00 0.92 -5.19
N VAL A 64 2.32 0.96 -5.34
CA VAL A 64 3.01 2.20 -5.72
C VAL A 64 2.66 2.52 -7.18
N PRO A 65 2.44 3.81 -7.54
CA PRO A 65 2.26 4.22 -8.93
C PRO A 65 3.41 3.77 -9.82
N HIS A 66 3.10 3.17 -10.98
CA HIS A 66 4.12 2.61 -11.87
C HIS A 66 3.70 2.63 -13.34
N HIS A 67 4.67 2.47 -14.24
CA HIS A 67 4.41 2.26 -15.66
C HIS A 67 4.53 0.79 -16.03
N HIS A 68 3.61 0.32 -16.87
CA HIS A 68 3.77 -0.97 -17.52
C HIS A 68 4.82 -0.91 -18.64
N ALA A 69 5.36 -2.08 -19.00
CA ALA A 69 6.33 -2.17 -20.09
C ALA A 69 5.72 -1.68 -21.41
N GLN A 70 6.49 -0.94 -22.20
CA GLN A 70 6.08 -0.46 -23.54
C GLN A 70 5.71 -1.59 -24.52
N SER A 71 6.03 -2.83 -24.16
CA SER A 71 5.82 -4.01 -24.99
C SER A 71 4.68 -4.92 -24.54
N ALA A 72 3.93 -4.55 -23.50
CA ALA A 72 2.90 -5.39 -22.89
C ALA A 72 1.66 -4.56 -22.56
N PHE A 73 0.48 -5.02 -22.99
CA PHE A 73 -0.78 -4.53 -22.47
C PHE A 73 -1.16 -5.36 -21.23
N ILE A 74 -1.96 -4.80 -20.34
CA ILE A 74 -2.47 -5.50 -19.15
C ILE A 74 -3.97 -5.74 -19.33
N TYR A 75 -4.45 -6.89 -18.88
CA TYR A 75 -5.86 -7.14 -18.66
C TYR A 75 -6.05 -7.55 -17.20
N ALA A 76 -6.77 -6.74 -16.44
CA ALA A 76 -7.02 -6.97 -15.03
C ALA A 76 -8.48 -7.42 -14.84
N TYR A 77 -8.69 -8.36 -13.93
CA TYR A 77 -10.02 -8.89 -13.59
C TYR A 77 -10.12 -9.07 -12.08
N VAL A 78 -11.18 -8.55 -11.47
CA VAL A 78 -11.35 -8.59 -10.02
C VAL A 78 -11.93 -9.96 -9.63
N LEU A 79 -11.14 -10.75 -8.90
CA LEU A 79 -11.57 -12.06 -8.39
C LEU A 79 -12.51 -11.93 -7.18
N LYS A 80 -12.23 -10.98 -6.27
CA LYS A 80 -12.97 -10.78 -5.02
C LYS A 80 -12.84 -9.34 -4.54
N GLY A 81 -13.87 -8.84 -3.85
CA GLY A 81 -13.88 -7.52 -3.23
C GLY A 81 -14.05 -6.40 -4.26
N ALA A 82 -13.44 -5.25 -3.97
CA ALA A 82 -13.43 -4.08 -4.85
C ALA A 82 -12.04 -3.48 -4.94
N ILE A 83 -11.65 -3.03 -6.14
CA ILE A 83 -10.38 -2.36 -6.44
C ILE A 83 -10.68 -0.99 -7.01
N GLU A 84 -10.10 0.05 -6.43
CA GLU A 84 -10.04 1.36 -7.08
C GLU A 84 -8.82 1.42 -7.98
N SER A 85 -9.03 1.73 -9.26
CA SER A 85 -7.99 1.83 -10.26
C SER A 85 -8.06 3.16 -11.01
N GLN A 86 -6.90 3.72 -11.33
CA GLN A 86 -6.74 4.86 -12.22
C GLN A 86 -5.57 4.60 -13.17
N VAL A 87 -5.83 4.72 -14.47
CA VAL A 87 -4.86 4.46 -15.54
C VAL A 87 -4.72 5.73 -16.38
N ASN A 88 -3.48 6.18 -16.56
CA ASN A 88 -3.12 7.46 -17.17
C ASN A 88 -3.91 8.62 -16.54
N ASP A 89 -4.44 9.51 -17.38
CA ASP A 89 -5.23 10.67 -16.98
C ASP A 89 -6.75 10.36 -16.96
N GLU A 90 -7.14 9.09 -16.97
CA GLU A 90 -8.56 8.71 -16.85
C GLU A 90 -9.08 8.98 -15.43
N GLU A 91 -10.41 9.04 -15.28
CA GLU A 91 -11.03 9.11 -13.96
C GLU A 91 -10.81 7.81 -13.18
N ALA A 92 -10.54 7.92 -11.88
CA ALA A 92 -10.46 6.78 -10.99
C ALA A 92 -11.82 6.05 -10.94
N ARG A 93 -11.79 4.72 -11.01
CA ARG A 93 -12.98 3.86 -11.01
C ARG A 93 -12.85 2.74 -10.00
N ILE A 94 -13.96 2.39 -9.36
CA ILE A 94 -14.04 1.21 -8.49
C ILE A 94 -14.59 0.04 -9.30
N TYR A 95 -13.79 -1.02 -9.42
CA TYR A 95 -14.13 -2.28 -10.04
C TYR A 95 -14.47 -3.31 -8.97
N GLN A 96 -15.63 -3.94 -9.11
CA GLN A 96 -16.15 -5.00 -8.24
C GLN A 96 -15.77 -6.38 -8.80
N ALA A 97 -15.86 -7.40 -7.96
CA ALA A 97 -15.71 -8.79 -8.38
C ALA A 97 -16.52 -9.11 -9.65
N GLY A 98 -15.85 -9.71 -10.64
CA GLY A 98 -16.44 -10.00 -11.94
C GLY A 98 -16.20 -8.93 -13.02
N GLN A 99 -15.72 -7.74 -12.66
CA GLN A 99 -15.40 -6.67 -13.60
C GLN A 99 -13.93 -6.70 -14.02
N SER A 100 -13.65 -6.09 -15.16
CA SER A 100 -12.32 -6.01 -15.74
C SER A 100 -12.08 -4.70 -16.47
N TRP A 101 -10.80 -4.44 -16.72
CA TRP A 101 -10.32 -3.37 -17.59
C TRP A 101 -9.03 -3.82 -18.29
N SER A 102 -8.59 -3.02 -19.25
CA SER A 102 -7.31 -3.22 -19.93
C SER A 102 -6.50 -1.93 -19.95
N GLU A 103 -5.19 -2.08 -19.92
CA GLU A 103 -4.23 -0.97 -19.92
C GLU A 103 -3.32 -1.09 -21.13
N ALA A 104 -3.12 0.02 -21.83
CA ALA A 104 -2.26 0.05 -23.00
C ALA A 104 -0.78 -0.16 -22.62
N PRO A 105 0.07 -0.63 -23.56
CA PRO A 105 1.51 -0.68 -23.32
C PRO A 105 2.06 0.69 -22.92
N GLY A 106 2.91 0.69 -21.90
CA GLY A 106 3.48 1.93 -21.36
C GLY A 106 2.56 2.75 -20.46
N ALA A 107 1.31 2.31 -20.23
CA ALA A 107 0.37 3.04 -19.39
C ALA A 107 0.91 3.30 -17.98
N LEU A 108 0.59 4.46 -17.43
CA LEU A 108 0.79 4.80 -16.02
C LEU A 108 -0.38 4.26 -15.22
N HIS A 109 -0.14 3.35 -14.29
CA HIS A 109 -1.13 2.95 -13.29
C HIS A 109 -0.90 3.80 -12.04
N SER A 110 -1.71 4.85 -11.87
CA SER A 110 -1.50 5.87 -10.83
C SER A 110 -2.22 5.56 -9.52
N ILE A 111 -3.33 4.82 -9.56
CA ILE A 111 -4.04 4.34 -8.37
C ILE A 111 -4.34 2.86 -8.58
N SER A 112 -3.94 2.02 -7.63
CA SER A 112 -4.38 0.63 -7.52
C SER A 112 -4.46 0.30 -6.04
N ARG A 113 -5.67 0.14 -5.49
CA ARG A 113 -5.85 -0.09 -4.05
C ARG A 113 -7.10 -0.86 -3.69
N ASN A 114 -7.08 -1.47 -2.51
CA ASN A 114 -8.27 -2.08 -1.94
C ASN A 114 -9.35 -1.02 -1.66
N ALA A 115 -10.57 -1.26 -2.16
CA ALA A 115 -11.74 -0.43 -1.96
C ALA A 115 -12.88 -1.16 -1.19
N SER A 116 -12.54 -2.23 -0.46
CA SER A 116 -13.47 -3.09 0.29
C SER A 116 -12.98 -3.52 1.67
#